data_AF-X1C0Y9-F1
#
_entry.id   AF-X1C0Y9-F1
#
_cell.length_a   1.000
_cell.length_b   1.000
_cell.length_c   1.000
_cell.angle_alpha   90.00
_cell.angle_beta   90.00
_cell.angle_gamma   90.00
#
_symmetry.space_group_name_H-M   'P 1'
#
loop_
_entity.id
_entity.type
_entity.pdbx_description
1 polymer ?
#
loop_
_entity_poly.entity_id
_entity_poly.type
_entity_poly.pdbx_seq_one_letter_code
_entity_poly.pdbx_strand_id
1 'polypeptide(L)'
;MSKNRNLLRKFEMGTQTWSDYSEILSLDLKDLKPFLKLAYNLKKQNFGNLLKIYTPNKRFPAISITGSECSMHCEHCNKKYLDGMKPILNNNELKTFLMDLHNNDGIGVLLSGGCLPDGSVPLLNYLDSIKEIKEKTN
;
A
#
# COMPACT_ATOMS: atom_id res chain seq x y z
N MET A 1 -13.21 -34.00 -16.94
CA MET A 1 -12.26 -33.25 -16.08
C MET A 1 -13.06 -32.18 -15.35
N SER A 2 -12.96 -32.07 -14.01
CA SER A 2 -13.74 -31.09 -13.24
C SER A 2 -13.47 -29.65 -13.73
N LYS A 3 -14.53 -28.84 -13.86
CA LYS A 3 -14.49 -27.43 -14.31
C LYS A 3 -13.41 -26.62 -13.58
N ASN A 4 -13.27 -26.82 -12.27
CA ASN A 4 -12.28 -26.16 -11.42
C ASN A 4 -10.83 -26.50 -11.82
N ARG A 5 -10.59 -27.69 -12.39
CA ARG A 5 -9.26 -28.11 -12.86
C ARG A 5 -8.85 -27.38 -14.13
N ASN A 6 -9.81 -27.10 -15.02
CA ASN A 6 -9.54 -26.31 -16.23
C ASN A 6 -9.27 -24.85 -15.86
N LEU A 7 -10.09 -24.29 -14.95
CA LEU A 7 -9.90 -22.95 -14.43
C LEU A 7 -8.52 -22.78 -13.78
N LEU A 8 -8.13 -23.68 -12.88
CA LEU A 8 -6.80 -23.65 -12.24
C LEU A 8 -5.66 -23.67 -13.26
N ARG A 9 -5.76 -24.50 -14.30
CA ARG A 9 -4.73 -24.59 -15.35
C ARG A 9 -4.49 -23.26 -16.06
N LYS A 10 -5.53 -22.46 -16.28
CA LYS A 10 -5.38 -21.12 -16.88
C LYS A 10 -4.51 -20.21 -15.99
N PHE A 11 -4.74 -20.24 -14.68
CA PHE A 11 -3.93 -19.47 -13.72
C PHE A 11 -2.49 -19.98 -13.62
N GLU A 12 -2.27 -21.29 -13.70
CA GLU A 12 -0.91 -21.88 -13.73
C GLU A 12 -0.14 -21.47 -15.00
N MET A 13 -0.84 -21.33 -16.13
CA MET A 13 -0.26 -20.95 -17.41
C MET A 13 -0.20 -19.43 -17.64
N GLY A 14 -0.80 -18.62 -16.77
CA GLY A 14 -0.90 -17.17 -16.96
C GLY A 14 -1.82 -16.75 -18.11
N THR A 15 -2.78 -17.60 -18.50
CA THR A 15 -3.70 -17.38 -19.64
C THR A 15 -5.13 -17.06 -19.21
N GLN A 16 -5.34 -16.77 -17.92
CA GLN A 16 -6.64 -16.39 -17.38
C GLN A 16 -7.13 -15.03 -17.92
N THR A 17 -8.44 -14.90 -17.98
CA THR A 17 -9.18 -13.69 -18.41
C THR A 17 -9.94 -13.07 -17.25
N TRP A 18 -10.51 -11.88 -17.42
CA TRP A 18 -11.34 -11.24 -16.40
C TRP A 18 -12.52 -12.10 -15.92
N SER A 19 -13.16 -12.86 -16.82
CA SER A 19 -14.24 -13.76 -16.45
C SER A 19 -13.77 -14.92 -15.57
N ASP A 20 -12.54 -15.40 -15.76
CA ASP A 20 -11.95 -16.44 -14.92
C ASP A 20 -11.74 -15.95 -13.47
N TYR A 21 -11.43 -14.66 -13.25
CA TYR A 21 -11.38 -14.07 -11.91
C TYR A 21 -12.76 -14.00 -11.25
N SER A 22 -13.80 -13.60 -11.99
CA SER A 22 -15.18 -13.63 -11.49
C SER A 22 -15.62 -15.05 -11.11
N GLU A 23 -15.21 -16.05 -11.88
CA GLU A 23 -15.48 -17.45 -11.58
C GLU A 23 -14.83 -17.88 -10.26
N ILE A 24 -13.57 -17.51 -10.01
CA ILE A 24 -12.90 -17.78 -8.72
C ILE A 24 -13.67 -17.18 -7.54
N LEU A 25 -14.14 -15.94 -7.65
CA LEU A 25 -14.87 -15.25 -6.58
C LEU A 25 -16.20 -15.94 -6.22
N SER A 26 -16.72 -16.77 -7.12
CA SER A 26 -17.96 -17.53 -6.91
C SER A 26 -17.75 -18.94 -6.33
N LEU A 27 -16.50 -19.38 -6.15
CA LEU A 27 -16.19 -20.72 -5.65
C LEU A 27 -16.38 -20.85 -4.13
N ASP A 28 -16.77 -22.05 -3.70
CA ASP A 28 -16.73 -22.43 -2.29
C ASP A 28 -15.30 -22.45 -1.74
N LEU A 29 -15.15 -22.21 -0.43
CA LEU A 29 -13.85 -22.22 0.25
C LEU A 29 -13.01 -23.49 0.02
N LYS A 30 -13.67 -24.66 -0.06
CA LYS A 30 -13.01 -25.95 -0.33
C LYS A 30 -12.34 -25.99 -1.72
N ASP A 31 -12.94 -25.31 -2.69
CA ASP A 31 -12.51 -25.27 -4.09
C ASP A 31 -11.46 -24.16 -4.35
N LEU A 32 -11.32 -23.20 -3.43
CA LEU A 32 -10.27 -22.17 -3.48
C LEU A 32 -8.89 -22.68 -3.08
N LYS A 33 -8.81 -23.78 -2.32
CA LYS A 33 -7.54 -24.29 -1.76
C LYS A 33 -6.42 -24.48 -2.81
N PRO A 34 -6.67 -25.02 -4.01
CA PRO A 34 -5.63 -25.13 -5.05
C PRO A 34 -5.11 -23.76 -5.54
N PHE A 35 -6.00 -22.77 -5.67
CA PHE A 35 -5.63 -21.41 -6.09
C PHE A 35 -4.81 -20.69 -5.02
N LEU A 36 -5.18 -20.83 -3.75
CA LEU A 36 -4.40 -20.28 -2.63
C LEU A 36 -3.01 -20.93 -2.56
N LYS A 37 -2.90 -22.22 -2.84
CA LYS A 37 -1.61 -22.93 -2.91
C LYS A 37 -0.77 -22.43 -4.09
N LEU A 38 -1.37 -22.21 -5.26
CA LEU A 38 -0.70 -21.62 -6.41
C LEU A 38 -0.18 -20.21 -6.07
N ALA A 39 -1.04 -19.35 -5.52
CA ALA A 39 -0.66 -17.98 -5.11
C ALA A 39 0.49 -17.99 -4.10
N TYR A 40 0.45 -18.90 -3.10
CA TYR A 40 1.54 -19.05 -2.14
C TYR A 40 2.85 -19.49 -2.80
N ASN A 41 2.80 -20.46 -3.72
CA ASN A 41 3.98 -20.92 -4.44
C ASN A 41 4.57 -19.81 -5.32
N LEU A 42 3.73 -19.06 -6.03
CA LEU A 42 4.14 -17.88 -6.80
C LEU A 42 4.77 -16.82 -5.89
N LYS A 43 4.17 -16.53 -4.73
CA LYS A 43 4.76 -15.63 -3.74
C LYS A 43 6.15 -16.10 -3.33
N LYS A 44 6.31 -17.38 -3.01
CA LYS A 44 7.58 -17.96 -2.55
C LYS A 44 8.63 -17.98 -3.65
N GLN A 45 8.24 -18.28 -4.88
CA GLN A 45 9.13 -18.27 -6.04
C GLN A 45 9.66 -16.86 -6.32
N ASN A 46 8.81 -15.83 -6.27
CA ASN A 46 9.19 -14.46 -6.61
C ASN A 46 9.84 -13.70 -5.44
N PHE A 47 9.41 -13.96 -4.20
CA PHE A 47 9.80 -13.15 -3.02
C PHE A 47 10.40 -13.97 -1.87
N GLY A 48 10.59 -15.28 -2.07
CA GLY A 48 11.12 -16.18 -1.04
C GLY A 48 10.23 -16.28 0.20
N ASN A 49 10.84 -16.70 1.31
CA ASN A 49 10.19 -16.78 2.62
C ASN A 49 10.26 -15.46 3.41
N LEU A 50 10.62 -14.34 2.76
CA LEU A 50 10.71 -13.05 3.42
C LEU A 50 9.30 -12.48 3.69
N LEU A 51 9.10 -11.98 4.90
CA LEU A 51 7.95 -11.16 5.27
C LEU A 51 8.47 -9.79 5.70
N LYS A 52 8.19 -8.76 4.89
CA LYS A 52 8.51 -7.37 5.23
C LYS A 52 7.34 -6.79 6.01
N ILE A 53 7.59 -6.25 7.19
CA ILE A 53 6.56 -5.70 8.08
C ILE A 53 6.80 -4.20 8.25
N TYR A 54 5.78 -3.42 7.91
CA TYR A 54 5.77 -1.97 8.09
C TYR A 54 4.64 -1.62 9.04
N THR A 55 4.96 -1.49 10.33
CA THR A 55 3.98 -1.15 11.35
C THR A 55 4.09 0.33 11.68
N PRO A 56 2.99 1.11 11.69
CA PRO A 56 2.99 2.48 12.17
C PRO A 56 3.57 2.55 13.58
N ASN A 57 4.81 3.02 13.69
CA ASN A 57 5.55 3.14 14.95
C ASN A 57 6.59 4.25 14.82
N LYS A 58 7.46 4.42 15.83
CA LYS A 58 8.50 5.46 15.83
C LYS A 58 9.49 5.35 14.67
N ARG A 59 9.75 4.14 14.16
CA ARG A 59 10.70 3.89 13.06
C ARG A 59 10.05 3.92 11.68
N PHE A 60 8.74 3.73 11.61
CA PHE A 60 7.93 3.86 10.40
C PHE A 60 6.63 4.64 10.68
N PRO A 61 6.70 5.95 10.96
CA PRO A 61 5.53 6.73 11.33
C PRO A 61 4.62 6.98 10.13
N ALA A 62 3.32 7.15 10.40
CA ALA A 62 2.34 7.62 9.43
C ALA A 62 2.22 9.16 9.51
N ILE A 63 2.41 9.82 8.38
CA ILE A 63 2.39 11.29 8.28
C ILE A 63 1.40 11.75 7.20
N SER A 64 0.66 12.81 7.50
CA SER A 64 -0.33 13.41 6.60
C SER A 64 0.11 14.79 6.13
N ILE A 65 0.18 14.99 4.80
CA ILE A 65 0.52 16.28 4.21
C ILE A 65 -0.62 17.28 4.16
N THR A 66 -1.84 16.86 4.53
CA THR A 66 -3.01 17.73 4.64
C THR A 66 -3.56 17.79 6.07
N GLY A 67 -2.81 17.23 7.04
CA GLY A 67 -3.32 17.04 8.40
C GLY A 67 -4.57 16.16 8.40
N SER A 68 -5.64 16.60 9.06
CA SER A 68 -6.93 15.89 9.09
C SER A 68 -7.89 16.30 7.97
N GLU A 69 -7.48 17.20 7.07
CA GLU A 69 -8.36 17.71 6.02
C GLU A 69 -8.45 16.77 4.82
N CYS A 70 -9.68 16.54 4.34
CA CYS A 70 -10.00 15.76 3.15
C CYS A 70 -11.34 16.23 2.58
N SER A 71 -11.36 16.62 1.30
CA SER A 71 -12.54 17.19 0.64
C SER A 71 -13.62 16.17 0.33
N MET A 72 -13.26 14.87 0.26
CA MET A 72 -14.13 13.83 -0.28
C MET A 72 -15.13 13.26 0.73
N HIS A 73 -14.85 13.33 2.04
CA HIS A 73 -15.75 12.83 3.10
C HIS A 73 -16.35 11.43 2.85
N CYS A 74 -15.58 10.53 2.23
CA CYS A 74 -16.07 9.21 1.78
C CYS A 74 -16.74 8.44 2.92
N GLU A 75 -17.87 7.77 2.65
CA GLU A 75 -18.64 7.01 3.67
C GLU A 75 -17.79 6.03 4.49
N HIS A 76 -16.76 5.45 3.87
CA HIS A 76 -15.86 4.48 4.48
C HIS A 76 -15.00 5.03 5.64
N CYS A 77 -14.50 6.26 5.52
CA CYS A 77 -13.57 6.83 6.52
C CYS A 77 -14.04 8.16 7.10
N ASN A 78 -14.78 8.94 6.31
CA ASN A 78 -15.20 10.30 6.61
C ASN A 78 -14.09 11.10 7.31
N LYS A 79 -12.91 11.17 6.67
CA LYS A 79 -11.65 11.78 7.12
C LYS A 79 -11.02 11.28 8.43
N LYS A 80 -11.70 10.46 9.23
CA LYS A 80 -11.22 9.99 10.56
C LYS A 80 -9.91 9.23 10.53
N TYR A 81 -9.54 8.61 9.40
CA TYR A 81 -8.28 7.89 9.28
C TYR A 81 -7.06 8.82 9.42
N LEU A 82 -7.20 10.08 9.02
CA LEU A 82 -6.13 11.07 9.07
C LEU A 82 -5.83 11.54 10.50
N ASP A 83 -6.78 11.41 11.43
CA ASP A 83 -6.62 11.85 12.83
C ASP A 83 -5.50 11.11 13.55
N GLY A 84 -5.20 9.88 13.13
CA GLY A 84 -4.09 9.07 13.67
C GLY A 84 -2.72 9.36 13.05
N MET A 85 -2.65 10.25 12.06
CA MET A 85 -1.44 10.58 11.32
C MET A 85 -0.82 11.87 11.83
N LYS A 86 0.51 11.93 11.90
CA LYS A 86 1.20 13.18 12.27
C LYS A 86 1.07 14.20 11.12
N PRO A 87 0.55 15.41 11.36
CA PRO A 87 0.48 16.44 10.32
C PRO A 87 1.89 16.93 9.96
N ILE A 88 2.16 17.10 8.65
CA ILE A 88 3.37 17.71 8.09
C ILE A 88 2.96 18.59 6.92
N LEU A 89 2.79 19.89 7.14
CA LEU A 89 1.99 20.74 6.24
C LEU A 89 2.82 21.52 5.22
N ASN A 90 4.15 21.32 5.18
CA ASN A 90 5.02 21.97 4.22
C ASN A 90 6.33 21.21 3.99
N ASN A 91 7.03 21.57 2.91
CA ASN A 91 8.28 20.94 2.47
C ASN A 91 9.41 21.02 3.50
N ASN A 92 9.57 22.16 4.18
CA ASN A 92 10.65 22.33 5.17
C ASN A 92 10.43 21.42 6.37
N GLU A 93 9.20 21.38 6.88
CA GLU A 93 8.81 20.49 7.97
C GLU A 93 9.00 19.01 7.60
N LEU A 94 8.63 18.62 6.36
CA LEU A 94 8.86 17.26 5.87
C LEU A 94 10.34 16.91 5.87
N LYS A 95 11.19 17.79 5.33
CA LYS A 95 12.64 17.52 5.26
C LYS A 95 13.27 17.39 6.64
N THR A 96 12.97 18.32 7.55
CA THR A 96 13.44 18.25 8.94
C THR A 96 12.98 16.95 9.59
N PHE A 97 11.70 16.64 9.52
CA PHE A 97 11.14 15.42 10.12
C PHE A 97 11.79 14.14 9.58
N LEU A 98 12.01 14.04 8.27
CA LEU A 98 12.60 12.86 7.66
C LEU A 98 14.09 12.71 7.96
N MET A 99 14.85 13.81 7.99
CA MET A 99 16.26 13.78 8.41
C MET A 99 16.38 13.38 9.88
N ASP A 100 15.55 13.95 10.75
CA ASP A 100 15.53 13.59 12.17
C ASP A 100 15.17 12.12 12.35
N LEU A 101 14.16 11.63 11.62
CA LEU A 101 13.78 10.23 11.65
C LEU A 101 14.93 9.32 11.20
N HIS A 102 15.64 9.67 10.12
CA HIS A 102 16.81 8.92 9.66
C HIS A 102 17.93 8.88 10.71
N ASN A 103 18.24 10.01 11.33
CA ASN A 103 19.26 10.12 12.38
C ASN A 103 18.89 9.34 13.65
N ASN A 104 17.63 8.96 13.82
CA ASN A 104 17.10 8.19 14.95
C ASN A 104 16.67 6.76 14.54
N ASP A 105 17.42 6.12 13.64
CA ASP A 105 17.22 4.72 13.19
C ASP A 105 15.86 4.42 12.53
N GLY A 106 15.21 5.47 12.02
CA GLY A 106 14.00 5.34 11.22
C GLY A 106 14.24 4.65 9.89
N ILE A 107 13.30 3.79 9.50
CA ILE A 107 13.41 2.94 8.31
C ILE A 107 12.56 3.44 7.13
N GLY A 108 11.67 4.40 7.37
CA GLY A 108 10.81 4.99 6.35
C GLY A 108 9.58 5.66 6.96
N VAL A 109 8.64 6.08 6.12
CA VAL A 109 7.37 6.68 6.55
C VAL A 109 6.23 6.19 5.66
N LEU A 110 5.03 6.15 6.20
CA LEU A 110 3.80 6.20 5.39
C LEU A 110 3.48 7.67 5.13
N LEU A 111 3.87 8.18 3.96
CA LEU A 111 3.53 9.52 3.50
C LEU A 111 2.19 9.47 2.75
N SER A 112 1.18 10.14 3.28
CA SER A 112 -0.15 10.22 2.66
C SER A 112 -0.83 11.54 3.03
N GLY A 113 -2.14 11.63 2.83
CA GLY A 113 -2.96 12.79 3.16
C GLY A 113 -4.40 12.59 2.69
N GLY A 114 -5.24 13.56 3.00
CA GLY A 114 -6.59 13.64 2.47
C GLY A 114 -6.63 14.06 1.01
N CYS A 115 -7.72 13.70 0.35
CA CYS A 115 -7.98 14.02 -1.03
C CYS A 115 -8.41 15.49 -1.20
N LEU A 116 -7.93 16.12 -2.26
CA LEU A 116 -8.47 17.33 -2.85
C LEU A 116 -9.84 17.04 -3.53
N PRO A 117 -10.57 18.08 -3.98
CA PRO A 117 -11.86 17.89 -4.66
C PRO A 117 -11.80 17.04 -5.94
N ASP A 118 -10.63 16.93 -6.58
CA ASP A 118 -10.39 16.08 -7.75
C ASP A 118 -10.07 14.61 -7.38
N GLY A 119 -10.08 14.26 -6.10
CA GLY A 119 -9.76 12.94 -5.58
C GLY A 119 -8.26 12.68 -5.39
N SER A 120 -7.38 13.60 -5.78
CA SER A 120 -5.93 13.44 -5.64
C SER A 120 -5.45 13.77 -4.23
N VAL A 121 -4.37 13.13 -3.78
CA VAL A 121 -3.60 13.59 -2.61
C VAL A 121 -2.46 14.48 -3.16
N PRO A 122 -2.19 15.68 -2.62
CA PRO A 122 -1.25 16.65 -3.20
C PRO A 122 0.25 16.30 -3.01
N LEU A 123 0.61 15.03 -3.18
CA LEU A 123 1.96 14.49 -2.98
C LEU A 123 2.99 15.10 -3.95
N LEU A 124 2.56 15.49 -5.16
CA LEU A 124 3.46 16.08 -6.15
C LEU A 124 4.11 17.37 -5.66
N ASN A 125 3.46 18.13 -4.78
CA ASN A 125 4.00 19.35 -4.17
C ASN A 125 5.21 19.08 -3.24
N TYR A 126 5.45 17.81 -2.90
CA TYR A 126 6.53 17.36 -2.03
C TYR A 126 7.59 16.55 -2.76
N LEU A 127 7.48 16.38 -4.08
CA LEU A 127 8.35 15.49 -4.87
C LEU A 127 9.83 15.85 -4.72
N ASP A 128 10.17 17.14 -4.78
CA ASP A 128 11.56 17.60 -4.65
C ASP A 128 12.13 17.31 -3.25
N SER A 129 11.32 17.50 -2.19
CA SER A 129 11.74 17.15 -0.83
C SER A 129 11.96 15.65 -0.65
N ILE A 130 11.08 14.82 -1.23
CA ILE A 130 11.21 13.37 -1.19
C ILE A 130 12.50 12.95 -1.91
N LYS A 131 12.77 13.52 -3.08
CA LYS A 131 13.98 13.27 -3.86
C LYS A 131 15.24 13.67 -3.08
N GLU A 132 15.27 14.88 -2.55
CA GLU A 132 16.40 15.41 -1.76
C GLU A 132 16.73 14.50 -0.57
N ILE A 133 15.71 14.05 0.18
CA ILE A 133 15.91 13.16 1.32
C ILE A 133 16.41 11.79 0.86
N LYS A 134 15.82 11.23 -0.20
CA LYS A 134 16.26 9.95 -0.75
C LYS A 134 17.73 9.95 -1.16
N GLU A 135 18.22 11.04 -1.73
CA GLU A 135 19.64 11.22 -2.11
C GLU A 135 20.57 11.33 -0.88
N LYS A 136 20.06 11.77 0.27
CA LYS A 136 20.86 11.95 1.51
C LYS A 136 20.87 10.75 2.44
N THR A 137 19.82 9.92 2.42
CA THR A 137 19.61 8.88 3.43
C THR A 137 19.69 7.45 2.88
N ASN A 138 19.96 7.27 1.59
CA ASN A 138 19.87 5.98 0.90
C ASN A 138 20.91 5.83 -0.20
#